data_AF-A0A257VPT2-F1
#
_entry.id   AF-A0A257VPT2-F1
#
_cell.length_a   1.000
_cell.length_b   1.000
_cell.length_c   1.000
_cell.angle_alpha   90.00
_cell.angle_beta   90.00
_cell.angle_gamma   90.00
#
_symmetry.space_group_name_H-M   'P 1'
#
loop_
_entity.id
_entity.type
_entity.pdbx_description
1 polymer ?
#
loop_
_entity_poly.entity_id
_entity_poly.type
_entity_poly.pdbx_seq_one_letter_code
_entity_poly.pdbx_strand_id
1 'polypeptide(L)'
;MAHDPYDTSSNARRRGIVRLYGASLSSITDGLSQTAFFSERVKGDLSDDVYDPWRDRLLTPGSGAGTPNELMASCTRAFSTGFHFSHDGTNWSVTDDEQTLYTHVLTPNSRIPDCRVAGTPVAAARSWHRGVVSVGFGDGSCRFVSAQIDINIWRAHATPDAADRVDRPFWRYIPGIPRRYN
;
A
#
# COMPACT_ATOMS: atom_id res chain seq x y z
N MET A 1 13.05 -34.66 4.66
CA MET A 1 13.60 -33.41 4.11
C MET A 1 12.52 -32.80 3.24
N ALA A 2 11.68 -31.94 3.80
CA ALA A 2 10.54 -31.35 3.11
C ALA A 2 10.95 -30.01 2.51
N HIS A 3 10.73 -29.84 1.21
CA HIS A 3 10.92 -28.60 0.49
C HIS A 3 9.76 -27.67 0.87
N ASP A 4 10.05 -26.54 1.54
CA ASP A 4 9.06 -25.50 1.80
C ASP A 4 8.83 -24.74 0.48
N PRO A 5 7.63 -24.81 -0.13
CA PRO A 5 7.33 -24.08 -1.35
C PRO A 5 7.31 -22.55 -1.17
N TYR A 6 7.54 -22.05 0.05
CA TYR A 6 7.65 -20.61 0.37
C TYR A 6 9.06 -20.14 0.73
N ASP A 7 10.08 -21.00 0.61
CA ASP A 7 11.47 -20.57 0.77
C ASP A 7 11.93 -19.72 -0.44
N THR A 8 11.76 -18.41 -0.32
CA THR A 8 12.35 -17.40 -1.22
C THR A 8 13.69 -16.89 -0.68
N SER A 9 14.59 -17.78 -0.33
CA SER A 9 15.98 -17.43 0.03
C SER A 9 16.70 -16.72 -1.13
N SER A 10 16.61 -15.38 -1.13
CA SER A 10 17.56 -14.47 -1.79
C SER A 10 17.32 -13.00 -1.42
N ASN A 11 17.38 -12.67 -0.11
CA ASN A 11 17.67 -11.31 0.41
C ASN A 11 17.00 -10.14 -0.33
N ALA A 12 15.79 -10.39 -0.79
CA ALA A 12 15.03 -9.53 -1.64
C ALA A 12 14.19 -8.65 -0.74
N ARG A 13 14.85 -7.69 -0.07
CA ARG A 13 14.20 -6.68 0.77
C ARG A 13 13.15 -5.98 -0.10
N ARG A 14 11.90 -6.44 -0.07
CA ARG A 14 10.75 -5.78 -0.69
C ARG A 14 10.68 -4.36 -0.13
N ARG A 15 11.32 -3.43 -0.85
CA ARG A 15 11.56 -2.04 -0.49
C ARG A 15 10.70 -1.22 -1.44
N GLY A 16 9.63 -0.68 -0.92
CA GLY A 16 8.65 0.08 -1.68
C GLY A 16 7.46 0.48 -0.81
N ILE A 17 6.49 1.09 -1.46
CA ILE A 17 5.28 1.71 -0.92
C ILE A 17 4.38 0.81 -0.05
N VAL A 18 4.67 -0.50 -0.01
CA VAL A 18 4.04 -1.51 0.85
C VAL A 18 5.10 -2.51 1.31
N ARG A 19 5.13 -2.83 2.60
CA ARG A 19 5.96 -3.90 3.14
C ARG A 19 5.09 -5.05 3.67
N LEU A 20 5.09 -6.16 2.94
CA LEU A 20 4.25 -7.34 3.22
C LEU A 20 4.89 -8.35 4.17
N TYR A 21 6.15 -8.17 4.55
CA TYR A 21 6.87 -9.09 5.42
C TYR A 21 7.59 -8.36 6.55
N GLY A 22 7.69 -9.06 7.67
CA GLY A 22 8.36 -8.58 8.88
C GLY A 22 9.79 -8.11 8.63
N ALA A 23 10.23 -7.23 9.52
CA ALA A 23 11.51 -6.58 9.51
C ALA A 23 12.15 -6.73 10.88
N SER A 24 13.47 -6.86 10.94
CA SER A 24 14.15 -6.40 12.15
C SER A 24 14.01 -4.89 12.23
N LEU A 25 13.67 -4.35 13.41
CA LEU A 25 13.73 -2.91 13.66
C LEU A 25 15.13 -2.35 13.37
N SER A 26 16.18 -3.15 13.61
CA SER A 26 17.57 -2.76 13.29
C SER A 26 17.85 -2.63 11.78
N SER A 27 16.96 -3.14 10.92
CA SER A 27 17.10 -2.99 9.46
C SER A 27 16.54 -1.66 8.93
N ILE A 28 15.89 -0.87 9.79
CA ILE A 28 15.32 0.44 9.49
C ILE A 28 16.40 1.49 9.74
N THR A 29 16.75 2.24 8.70
CA THR A 29 17.93 3.11 8.66
C THR A 29 17.61 4.58 8.39
N ASP A 30 16.42 4.86 7.87
CA ASP A 30 15.80 6.19 7.77
C ASP A 30 15.32 6.73 9.13
N GLY A 31 15.09 5.85 10.10
CA GLY A 31 14.77 6.18 11.49
C GLY A 31 13.33 5.78 11.86
N LEU A 32 13.20 5.11 13.01
CA LEU A 32 11.91 4.60 13.50
C LEU A 32 10.83 5.68 13.67
N SER A 33 11.22 6.91 13.98
CA SER A 33 10.31 8.05 14.13
C SER A 33 9.80 8.65 12.81
N GLN A 34 10.33 8.16 11.69
CA GLN A 34 10.06 8.63 10.33
C GLN A 34 9.47 7.54 9.43
N THR A 35 9.59 6.26 9.79
CA THR A 35 8.96 5.16 9.06
C THR A 35 7.54 4.89 9.55
N ALA A 36 6.55 4.96 8.66
CA ALA A 36 5.17 4.61 8.95
C ALA A 36 5.00 3.08 9.07
N PHE A 37 4.36 2.63 10.15
CA PHE A 37 4.05 1.22 10.40
C PHE A 37 2.56 0.94 10.22
N PHE A 38 1.70 1.81 10.73
CA PHE A 38 0.25 1.63 10.73
C PHE A 38 -0.44 2.91 10.29
N SER A 39 -1.58 2.77 9.63
CA SER A 39 -2.51 3.86 9.40
C SER A 39 -3.93 3.31 9.32
N GLU A 40 -4.87 4.19 9.03
CA GLU A 40 -6.30 3.91 9.05
C GLU A 40 -6.81 3.44 7.70
N ARG A 41 -7.89 2.68 7.76
CA ARG A 41 -8.71 2.25 6.63
C ARG A 41 -10.17 2.35 7.01
N VAL A 42 -11.00 2.73 6.05
CA VAL A 42 -12.45 2.74 6.22
C VAL A 42 -12.99 1.36 5.86
N LYS A 43 -13.85 0.83 6.73
CA LYS A 43 -14.56 -0.43 6.51
C LYS A 43 -15.62 -0.28 5.42
N GLY A 44 -15.65 -1.22 4.48
CA GLY A 44 -16.71 -1.37 3.49
C GLY A 44 -18.09 -1.61 4.11
N ASP A 45 -19.15 -1.39 3.34
CA ASP A 45 -20.53 -1.44 3.83
C ASP A 45 -21.24 -2.78 3.63
N LEU A 46 -20.55 -3.76 3.04
CA LEU A 46 -21.10 -5.07 2.69
C LEU A 46 -22.22 -5.01 1.62
N SER A 47 -22.35 -3.90 0.89
CA SER A 47 -23.32 -3.75 -0.20
C SER A 47 -22.64 -3.94 -1.55
N ASP A 48 -22.97 -5.04 -2.22
CA ASP A 48 -22.49 -5.29 -3.59
C ASP A 48 -23.32 -4.53 -4.65
N ASP A 49 -24.49 -4.01 -4.27
CA ASP A 49 -25.39 -3.27 -5.15
C ASP A 49 -25.00 -1.79 -5.30
N VAL A 50 -24.32 -1.23 -4.29
CA VAL A 50 -23.96 0.18 -4.23
C VAL A 50 -22.45 0.30 -4.11
N TYR A 51 -21.82 0.94 -5.09
CA TYR A 51 -20.41 1.28 -5.03
C TYR A 51 -20.21 2.60 -4.29
N ASP A 52 -19.42 2.59 -3.23
CA ASP A 52 -18.94 3.78 -2.54
C ASP A 52 -17.41 3.92 -2.64
N PRO A 53 -16.89 4.89 -3.43
CA PRO A 53 -15.46 5.07 -3.67
C PRO A 53 -14.65 5.43 -2.42
N TRP A 54 -15.31 5.78 -1.32
CA TRP A 54 -14.65 6.09 -0.05
C TRP A 54 -14.24 4.87 0.76
N ARG A 55 -14.97 3.75 0.61
CA ARG A 55 -14.81 2.55 1.43
C ARG A 55 -14.58 1.28 0.61
N ASP A 56 -15.01 1.28 -0.65
CA ASP A 56 -14.92 0.13 -1.54
C ASP A 56 -13.75 0.24 -2.49
N ARG A 57 -13.15 -0.91 -2.78
CA ARG A 57 -12.03 -1.04 -3.72
C ARG A 57 -12.52 -1.57 -5.06
N LEU A 58 -12.01 -1.01 -6.16
CA LEU A 58 -12.32 -1.48 -7.51
C LEU A 58 -11.36 -2.57 -7.98
N LEU A 59 -11.85 -3.47 -8.84
CA LEU A 59 -10.97 -4.29 -9.68
C LEU A 59 -10.70 -3.54 -10.99
N THR A 60 -9.43 -3.29 -11.32
CA THR A 60 -9.06 -2.43 -12.45
C THR A 60 -8.13 -3.18 -13.42
N PRO A 61 -8.46 -3.22 -14.73
CA PRO A 61 -7.54 -3.72 -15.74
C PRO A 61 -6.27 -2.87 -15.81
N GLY A 62 -5.12 -3.50 -16.00
CA GLY A 62 -3.86 -2.79 -16.18
C GLY A 62 -2.65 -3.67 -15.88
N SER A 63 -1.48 -3.06 -15.80
CA SER A 63 -0.25 -3.73 -15.37
C SER A 63 -0.05 -3.53 -13.87
N GLY A 64 -0.14 -4.60 -13.09
CA GLY A 64 0.22 -4.59 -11.66
C GLY A 64 1.72 -4.43 -11.42
N ALA A 65 2.54 -4.62 -12.46
CA ALA A 65 3.99 -4.43 -12.41
C ALA A 65 4.42 -2.96 -12.55
N GLY A 66 3.48 -2.01 -12.56
CA GLY A 66 3.73 -0.59 -12.75
C GLY A 66 4.47 0.09 -11.61
N THR A 67 5.03 1.26 -11.94
CA THR A 67 5.47 2.27 -10.97
C THR A 67 4.29 2.81 -10.17
N PRO A 68 4.53 3.44 -9.01
CA PRO A 68 3.47 4.05 -8.20
C PRO A 68 2.61 5.05 -8.98
N ASN A 69 3.21 5.79 -9.91
CA ASN A 69 2.49 6.75 -10.74
C ASN A 69 1.61 6.06 -11.79
N GLU A 70 2.06 4.94 -12.37
CA GLU A 70 1.26 4.15 -13.31
C GLU A 70 0.08 3.45 -12.62
N LEU A 71 0.30 2.94 -11.40
CA LEU A 71 -0.76 2.37 -10.56
C LEU A 71 -1.80 3.43 -10.18
N MET A 72 -1.34 4.59 -9.70
CA MET A 72 -2.20 5.74 -9.42
C MET A 72 -3.02 6.14 -10.65
N ALA A 73 -2.37 6.28 -11.82
CA ALA A 73 -3.05 6.63 -13.05
C ALA A 73 -4.09 5.59 -13.48
N SER A 74 -3.85 4.30 -13.18
CA SER A 74 -4.81 3.22 -13.43
C SER A 74 -6.04 3.36 -12.52
N CYS A 75 -5.85 3.60 -11.21
CA CYS A 75 -6.99 3.83 -10.31
C CYS A 75 -7.76 5.13 -10.62
N THR A 76 -7.09 6.18 -11.10
CA THR A 76 -7.77 7.43 -11.51
C THR A 76 -8.76 7.20 -12.65
N ARG A 77 -8.49 6.22 -13.53
CA ARG A 77 -9.38 5.84 -14.63
C ARG A 77 -10.34 4.71 -14.26
N ALA A 78 -10.25 4.19 -13.04
CA ALA A 78 -11.13 3.13 -12.59
C ALA A 78 -12.53 3.68 -12.32
N PHE A 79 -13.54 2.97 -12.82
CA PHE A 79 -14.94 3.21 -12.52
C PHE A 79 -15.62 1.86 -12.30
N SER A 80 -16.59 1.80 -11.38
CA SER A 80 -17.34 0.55 -11.17
C SER A 80 -18.24 0.27 -12.38
N THR A 81 -18.10 -0.92 -12.97
CA THR A 81 -19.07 -1.48 -13.92
C THR A 81 -19.92 -2.60 -13.30
N GLY A 82 -19.92 -2.70 -11.96
CA GLY A 82 -20.75 -3.63 -11.19
C GLY A 82 -20.00 -4.53 -10.21
N PHE A 83 -18.67 -4.68 -10.32
CA PHE A 83 -17.88 -5.44 -9.34
C PHE A 83 -16.94 -4.52 -8.55
N HIS A 84 -17.08 -4.55 -7.23
CA HIS A 84 -16.21 -3.89 -6.27
C HIS A 84 -16.09 -4.77 -5.01
N PHE A 85 -15.06 -4.52 -4.21
CA PHE A 85 -14.83 -5.22 -2.95
C PHE A 85 -15.49 -4.43 -1.81
N SER A 86 -16.75 -4.75 -1.49
CA SER A 86 -17.56 -4.10 -0.43
C SER A 86 -17.27 -4.62 0.99
N HIS A 87 -16.54 -5.74 1.08
CA HIS A 87 -16.17 -6.41 2.34
C HIS A 87 -14.79 -6.01 2.87
N ASP A 88 -14.19 -5.02 2.21
CA ASP A 88 -12.86 -4.54 2.50
C ASP A 88 -12.80 -3.98 3.94
N GLY A 89 -11.88 -4.49 4.78
CA GLY A 89 -11.62 -3.95 6.12
C GLY A 89 -12.60 -4.42 7.19
N THR A 90 -13.32 -5.51 6.91
CA THR A 90 -14.31 -6.09 7.82
C THR A 90 -13.68 -7.01 8.87
N ASN A 91 -12.49 -7.54 8.59
CA ASN A 91 -11.72 -8.40 9.47
C ASN A 91 -10.46 -7.68 9.96
N TRP A 92 -10.31 -7.55 11.27
CA TRP A 92 -9.14 -6.91 11.88
C TRP A 92 -8.00 -7.91 12.18
N SER A 93 -8.29 -9.21 12.23
CA SER A 93 -7.32 -10.25 12.60
C SER A 93 -6.56 -10.81 11.41
N VAL A 94 -7.00 -10.54 10.18
CA VAL A 94 -6.38 -11.05 8.96
C VAL A 94 -5.48 -9.97 8.34
N THR A 95 -4.24 -10.36 8.06
CA THR A 95 -3.25 -9.50 7.40
C THR A 95 -3.18 -9.80 5.92
N ASP A 96 -4.05 -9.14 5.17
CA ASP A 96 -4.02 -9.09 3.71
C ASP A 96 -4.44 -7.70 3.20
N ASP A 97 -4.41 -7.53 1.88
CA ASP A 97 -4.73 -6.27 1.22
C ASP A 97 -6.24 -5.96 1.14
N GLU A 98 -7.08 -6.93 1.47
CA GLU A 98 -8.53 -6.77 1.58
C GLU A 98 -8.96 -6.48 3.01
N GLN A 99 -8.06 -6.55 3.99
CA GLN A 99 -8.43 -6.44 5.40
C GLN A 99 -7.66 -5.32 6.09
N THR A 100 -6.38 -5.52 6.40
CA THR A 100 -5.63 -4.61 7.29
C THR A 100 -4.45 -3.91 6.64
N LEU A 101 -4.07 -4.27 5.40
CA LEU A 101 -2.96 -3.62 4.71
C LEU A 101 -3.45 -2.43 3.88
N TYR A 102 -2.58 -1.42 3.79
CA TYR A 102 -2.74 -0.26 2.92
C TYR A 102 -1.41 0.07 2.22
N THR A 103 -1.45 1.07 1.35
CA THR A 103 -0.30 1.49 0.53
C THR A 103 -0.11 2.99 0.59
N HIS A 104 1.11 3.45 0.34
CA HIS A 104 1.42 4.88 0.17
C HIS A 104 1.36 5.33 -1.31
N VAL A 105 0.70 4.57 -2.21
CA VAL A 105 0.63 4.92 -3.64
C VAL A 105 -0.14 6.24 -3.81
N LEU A 106 -1.22 6.38 -3.05
CA LEU A 106 -2.08 7.55 -2.98
C LEU A 106 -1.79 8.32 -1.68
N THR A 107 -2.05 9.64 -1.69
CA THR A 107 -2.01 10.45 -0.46
C THR A 107 -3.08 9.99 0.54
N PRO A 108 -2.95 10.35 1.83
CA PRO A 108 -4.01 10.12 2.80
C PRO A 108 -5.34 10.74 2.34
N ASN A 109 -6.45 10.05 2.60
CA ASN A 109 -7.80 10.49 2.24
C ASN A 109 -7.94 10.90 0.75
N SER A 110 -7.17 10.26 -0.14
CA SER A 110 -7.16 10.56 -1.57
C SER A 110 -8.57 10.49 -2.18
N ARG A 111 -8.88 11.39 -3.11
CA ARG A 111 -10.13 11.33 -3.89
C ARG A 111 -10.09 10.27 -4.99
N ILE A 112 -8.90 9.79 -5.35
CA ILE A 112 -8.76 8.64 -6.24
C ILE A 112 -9.25 7.42 -5.45
N PRO A 113 -10.21 6.64 -5.98
CA PRO A 113 -10.71 5.46 -5.30
C PRO A 113 -9.62 4.40 -5.15
N ASP A 114 -9.78 3.55 -4.14
CA ASP A 114 -8.90 2.41 -3.97
C ASP A 114 -9.13 1.41 -5.11
N CYS A 115 -8.08 0.77 -5.60
CA CYS A 115 -8.20 -0.21 -6.68
C CYS A 115 -7.21 -1.37 -6.57
N ARG A 116 -7.47 -2.46 -7.29
CA ARG A 116 -6.56 -3.60 -7.48
C ARG A 116 -6.24 -3.70 -8.96
N VAL A 117 -4.99 -3.37 -9.32
CA VAL A 117 -4.52 -3.38 -10.71
C VAL A 117 -3.80 -4.69 -10.98
N ALA A 118 -4.45 -5.63 -11.69
CA ALA A 118 -3.91 -6.96 -12.00
C ALA A 118 -3.21 -7.64 -10.80
N GLY A 119 -3.90 -7.67 -9.64
CA GLY A 119 -3.41 -8.28 -8.40
C GLY A 119 -2.57 -7.37 -7.50
N THR A 120 -2.22 -6.16 -7.93
CA THR A 120 -1.49 -5.19 -7.10
C THR A 120 -2.47 -4.26 -6.40
N PRO A 121 -2.51 -4.26 -5.05
CA PRO A 121 -3.39 -3.36 -4.31
C PRO A 121 -2.90 -1.92 -4.34
N VAL A 122 -3.85 -1.01 -4.46
CA VAL A 122 -3.72 0.42 -4.27
C VAL A 122 -4.83 0.82 -3.32
N ALA A 123 -4.54 0.72 -2.02
CA ALA A 123 -5.44 1.15 -0.95
C ALA A 123 -4.81 2.35 -0.26
N ALA A 124 -5.51 3.49 -0.22
CA ALA A 124 -5.04 4.68 0.48
C ALA A 124 -5.23 4.53 1.99
N ALA A 125 -4.42 5.24 2.78
CA ALA A 125 -4.78 5.50 4.17
C ALA A 125 -6.04 6.38 4.21
N ARG A 126 -7.11 5.94 4.87
CA ARG A 126 -8.40 6.64 4.90
C ARG A 126 -9.00 6.72 6.30
N SER A 127 -9.56 7.87 6.61
CA SER A 127 -10.21 8.17 7.89
C SER A 127 -11.45 9.03 7.68
N TRP A 128 -12.43 8.90 8.58
CA TRP A 128 -13.57 9.83 8.63
C TRP A 128 -13.20 11.21 9.21
N HIS A 129 -11.99 11.36 9.75
CA HIS A 129 -11.47 12.66 10.13
C HIS A 129 -11.14 13.49 8.88
N ARG A 130 -11.81 14.64 8.75
CA ARG A 130 -11.66 15.50 7.57
C ARG A 130 -10.23 15.99 7.41
N GLY A 131 -9.62 15.67 6.28
CA GLY A 131 -8.34 16.21 5.86
C GLY A 131 -7.11 15.60 6.54
N VAL A 132 -7.27 14.61 7.42
CA VAL A 132 -6.15 13.95 8.10
C VAL A 132 -6.37 12.44 8.28
N VAL A 133 -5.27 11.70 8.46
CA VAL A 133 -5.27 10.32 8.97
C VAL A 133 -4.31 10.20 10.14
N SER A 134 -4.56 9.29 11.07
CA SER A 134 -3.60 8.88 12.08
C SER A 134 -2.58 7.93 11.48
N VAL A 135 -1.30 8.16 11.80
CA VAL A 135 -0.18 7.30 11.37
C VAL A 135 0.63 6.94 12.61
N GLY A 136 0.82 5.63 12.81
CA GLY A 136 1.71 5.08 13.81
C GLY A 136 3.09 4.85 13.23
N PHE A 137 4.12 5.38 13.87
CA PHE A 137 5.52 5.27 13.46
C PHE A 137 6.24 4.14 14.21
N GLY A 138 7.38 3.71 13.69
CA GLY A 138 8.19 2.63 14.26
C GLY A 138 8.74 2.91 15.67
N ASP A 139 8.75 4.17 16.12
CA ASP A 139 9.12 4.57 17.48
C ASP A 139 7.94 4.50 18.47
N GLY A 140 6.75 4.11 18.00
CA GLY A 140 5.52 4.05 18.77
C GLY A 140 4.77 5.38 18.86
N SER A 141 5.28 6.46 18.26
CA SER A 141 4.56 7.73 18.19
C SER A 141 3.41 7.66 17.19
N CYS A 142 2.31 8.35 17.50
CA CYS A 142 1.17 8.53 16.59
C CYS A 142 1.07 10.01 16.20
N ARG A 143 0.89 10.30 14.91
CA ARG A 143 0.74 11.67 14.41
C ARG A 143 -0.40 11.75 13.41
N PHE A 144 -1.11 12.89 13.40
CA PHE A 144 -2.03 13.20 12.31
C PHE A 144 -1.25 13.69 11.09
N VAL A 145 -1.47 13.04 9.95
CA VAL A 145 -0.87 13.39 8.66
C VAL A 145 -1.95 13.98 7.75
N SER A 146 -1.66 15.13 7.16
CA SER A 146 -2.58 15.84 6.26
C SER A 146 -2.82 15.08 4.96
N ALA A 147 -4.05 15.11 4.47
CA ALA A 147 -4.42 14.66 3.12
C ALA A 147 -3.75 15.47 2.01
N GLN A 148 -3.26 16.67 2.33
CA GLN A 148 -2.55 17.57 1.43
C GLN A 148 -1.02 17.45 1.53
N ILE A 149 -0.50 16.45 2.22
CA ILE A 149 0.94 16.16 2.24
C ILE A 149 1.47 15.97 0.82
N ASP A 150 2.70 16.44 0.56
CA ASP A 150 3.38 16.14 -0.69
C ASP A 150 3.52 14.62 -0.86
N ILE A 151 3.16 14.13 -2.05
CA ILE A 151 3.10 12.68 -2.32
C ILE A 151 4.47 12.01 -2.19
N ASN A 152 5.58 12.72 -2.46
CA ASN A 152 6.91 12.16 -2.32
C ASN A 152 7.29 12.05 -0.84
N ILE A 153 6.93 13.03 -0.01
CA ILE A 153 7.13 12.94 1.45
C ILE A 153 6.30 11.79 2.02
N TRP A 154 5.04 11.66 1.59
CA TRP A 154 4.19 10.55 2.01
C TRP A 154 4.79 9.19 1.64
N ARG A 155 5.25 9.04 0.39
CA ARG A 155 5.89 7.80 -0.06
C ARG A 155 7.23 7.53 0.62
N ALA A 156 7.95 8.57 1.06
CA ALA A 156 9.17 8.42 1.84
C ALA A 156 8.90 7.76 3.20
N HIS A 157 7.75 8.02 3.84
CA HIS A 157 7.37 7.32 5.07
C HIS A 157 7.21 5.80 4.92
N ALA A 158 7.08 5.28 3.69
CA ALA A 158 6.95 3.85 3.42
C ALA A 158 8.29 3.11 3.29
N THR A 159 9.41 3.82 3.16
CA THR A 159 10.73 3.22 2.93
C THR A 159 11.52 3.16 4.24
N PRO A 160 12.13 2.01 4.59
CA PRO A 160 13.01 1.89 5.75
C PRO A 160 14.47 2.33 5.46
N ASP A 161 14.72 2.90 4.27
CA ASP A 161 16.05 3.27 3.80
C ASP A 161 16.18 4.79 3.66
N ALA A 162 17.22 5.37 4.25
CA ALA A 162 17.52 6.81 4.19
C ALA A 162 17.85 7.39 2.78
N ALA A 163 17.70 6.59 1.73
CA ALA A 163 17.98 6.98 0.33
C ALA A 163 16.69 7.27 -0.48
N ASP A 164 15.53 7.30 0.17
CA ASP A 164 14.20 7.74 -0.27
C ASP A 164 13.94 7.69 -1.79
N ARG A 165 13.83 6.48 -2.34
CA ARG A 165 13.42 6.28 -3.75
C ARG A 165 11.95 5.90 -3.83
N VAL A 166 11.11 6.90 -4.12
CA VAL A 166 9.65 6.84 -4.10
C VAL A 166 9.00 6.46 -5.45
N ASP A 167 9.83 6.25 -6.47
CA ASP A 167 9.43 6.03 -7.87
C ASP A 167 9.50 4.55 -8.31
N ARG A 168 9.92 3.64 -7.41
CA ARG A 168 10.23 2.26 -7.78
C ARG A 168 8.98 1.37 -7.88
N PRO A 169 8.95 0.43 -8.85
CA PRO A 169 7.86 -0.52 -8.99
C PRO A 169 7.79 -1.47 -7.78
N PHE A 170 6.56 -1.90 -7.47
CA PHE A 170 6.19 -2.68 -6.28
C PHE A 170 7.03 -3.96 -6.06
N TRP A 171 7.58 -4.56 -7.11
CA TRP A 171 8.21 -5.89 -7.09
C TRP A 171 9.75 -5.91 -7.01
N ARG A 172 10.45 -4.76 -6.97
CA ARG A 172 11.91 -4.75 -7.25
C ARG A 172 12.83 -4.49 -6.06
N TYR A 173 13.27 -5.57 -5.42
CA TYR A 173 14.67 -5.78 -5.00
C TYR A 173 14.88 -7.28 -4.82
N ILE A 174 15.46 -7.98 -5.79
CA ILE A 174 16.11 -9.29 -5.58
C ILE A 174 17.58 -9.07 -5.97
N PRO A 175 18.53 -9.06 -5.02
CA PRO A 175 19.94 -9.05 -5.38
C PRO A 175 20.28 -10.40 -6.03
N GLY A 176 20.57 -10.40 -7.34
CA GLY A 176 21.11 -11.57 -8.05
C GLY A 176 20.38 -12.02 -9.32
N ILE A 177 19.23 -11.46 -9.70
CA ILE A 177 18.57 -11.84 -10.96
C ILE A 177 19.02 -10.88 -12.08
N PRO A 178 19.74 -11.36 -13.12
CA PRO A 178 20.15 -10.51 -14.23
C PRO A 178 18.92 -10.04 -15.00
N ARG A 179 18.94 -8.75 -15.37
CA ARG A 179 17.94 -8.14 -16.27
C ARG A 179 17.89 -8.96 -17.55
N ARG A 180 16.81 -9.72 -17.78
CA ARG A 180 16.52 -10.19 -19.14
C ARG A 180 15.60 -9.15 -19.78
N TYR A 181 16.19 -8.44 -20.73
CA TYR A 181 15.47 -7.73 -21.78
C TYR A 181 14.60 -8.74 -22.54
N ASN A 182 13.33 -8.41 -22.70
CA ASN A 182 12.60 -8.30 -23.97
C ASN A 182 11.21 -7.75 -23.69
#